data_AF-A0A2V8C8J6-F1
#
_entry.id   AF-A0A2V8C8J6-F1
#
_cell.length_a   1.000
_cell.length_b   1.000
_cell.length_c   1.000
_cell.angle_alpha   90.00
_cell.angle_beta   90.00
_cell.angle_gamma   90.00
#
_symmetry.space_group_name_H-M   'P 1'
#
loop_
_entity.id
_entity.type
_entity.pdbx_description
1 polymer ?
#
loop_
_entity_poly.entity_id
_entity_poly.type
_entity_poly.pdbx_seq_one_letter_code
_entity_poly.pdbx_strand_id
1 'polypeptide(L)'
;MIVAGSFLLTAYAADTGERVWWVRGLCFELKSTPVVSGDTLYINGFGTPQNQPGSQPAVESFEDIVRRYADATGTVTFASLPNGNARSWIDLDSNGVVSASEWAIS
;
A
#
# COMPACT_ATOMS: atom_id res chain seq x y z
N MET A 1 -27.27 2.44 2.09
CA MET A 1 -25.90 2.66 2.61
C MET A 1 -24.90 2.55 1.47
N ILE A 2 -23.88 3.41 1.46
CA ILE A 2 -22.77 3.34 0.49
C ILE A 2 -21.51 2.91 1.22
N VAL A 3 -20.83 1.90 0.69
CA VAL A 3 -19.60 1.34 1.26
C VAL A 3 -18.49 1.40 0.22
N ALA A 4 -17.45 2.16 0.53
CA ALA A 4 -16.22 2.19 -0.25
C ALA A 4 -15.29 1.06 0.22
N GLY A 5 -14.78 0.27 -0.72
CA GLY A 5 -13.82 -0.79 -0.48
C GLY A 5 -12.72 -0.75 -1.53
N SER A 6 -11.66 -1.53 -1.34
CA SER A 6 -10.54 -1.59 -2.29
C SER A 6 -11.03 -1.93 -3.70
N PHE A 7 -10.79 -1.03 -4.65
CA PHE A 7 -11.20 -1.14 -6.06
C PHE A 7 -12.73 -1.22 -6.31
N LEU A 8 -13.56 -0.96 -5.30
CA LEU A 8 -14.99 -1.24 -5.31
C LEU A 8 -15.79 -0.15 -4.58
N LEU A 9 -16.92 0.26 -5.14
CA LEU A 9 -17.95 1.01 -4.41
C LEU A 9 -19.24 0.22 -4.48
N THR A 10 -19.91 0.01 -3.35
CA THR A 10 -21.15 -0.77 -3.30
C THR A 10 -22.25 -0.01 -2.59
N ALA A 11 -23.45 -0.04 -3.16
CA ALA A 11 -24.65 0.41 -2.51
C ALA A 11 -25.47 -0.76 -1.99
N TYR A 12 -26.01 -0.58 -0.79
CA TYR A 12 -26.89 -1.51 -0.12
C TYR A 12 -28.21 -0.83 0.26
N ALA A 13 -29.31 -1.57 0.22
CA ALA A 13 -30.57 -1.17 0.80
C ALA A 13 -30.38 -0.96 2.30
N ALA A 14 -30.88 0.14 2.85
CA ALA A 14 -30.54 0.56 4.22
C ALA A 14 -31.25 -0.28 5.28
N ASP A 15 -32.42 -0.83 4.94
CA ASP A 15 -33.29 -1.64 5.78
C ASP A 15 -32.92 -3.12 5.77
N THR A 16 -32.58 -3.68 4.61
CA THR A 16 -32.28 -5.11 4.46
C THR A 16 -30.80 -5.43 4.41
N GLY A 17 -29.95 -4.45 4.08
CA GLY A 17 -28.54 -4.68 3.80
C GLY A 17 -28.29 -5.41 2.48
N GLU A 18 -29.29 -5.59 1.62
CA GLU A 18 -29.13 -6.23 0.32
C GLU A 18 -28.38 -5.32 -0.65
N ARG A 19 -27.52 -5.92 -1.48
CA ARG A 19 -26.74 -5.17 -2.47
C ARG A 19 -27.64 -4.69 -3.62
N VAL A 20 -27.63 -3.39 -3.87
CA VAL A 20 -28.43 -2.74 -4.93
C VAL A 20 -27.62 -2.57 -6.20
N TRP A 21 -26.42 -1.99 -6.11
CA TRP A 21 -25.52 -1.77 -7.24
C TRP A 21 -24.05 -1.69 -6.79
N TRP A 22 -23.11 -1.79 -7.74
CA TRP A 22 -21.69 -1.65 -7.48
C TRP A 22 -20.91 -1.09 -8.68
N VAL A 23 -19.78 -0.45 -8.39
CA VAL A 23 -18.80 0.08 -9.36
C VAL A 23 -17.43 -0.52 -9.07
N ARG A 24 -16.70 -0.95 -10.11
CA ARG A 24 -15.35 -1.55 -10.03
C ARG A 24 -14.31 -0.68 -10.73
N GLY A 25 -13.03 -0.94 -10.45
CA GLY A 25 -11.91 -0.26 -11.12
C GLY A 25 -11.53 1.07 -10.49
N LEU A 26 -12.00 1.32 -9.27
CA LEU A 26 -11.58 2.48 -8.47
C LEU A 26 -10.16 2.28 -7.92
N CYS A 27 -9.59 3.32 -7.32
CA CYS A 27 -8.31 3.20 -6.63
C CYS A 27 -8.38 2.23 -5.43
N PHE A 28 -7.24 1.65 -5.05
CA PHE A 28 -7.14 0.80 -3.87
C PHE A 28 -7.42 1.57 -2.56
N GLU A 29 -6.93 2.81 -2.46
CA GLU A 29 -7.09 3.63 -1.26
C GLU A 29 -8.28 4.59 -1.39
N LEU A 30 -9.48 4.08 -1.15
CA LEU A 30 -10.69 4.89 -1.00
C LEU A 30 -10.88 5.24 0.48
N LYS A 31 -10.35 6.40 0.89
CA LYS A 31 -10.35 6.86 2.28
C LYS A 31 -11.41 7.92 2.59
N SER A 32 -12.16 8.39 1.58
CA SER A 32 -13.16 9.44 1.74
C SER A 32 -14.56 8.89 2.04
N THR A 33 -15.31 9.61 2.87
CA THR A 33 -16.77 9.43 2.95
C THR A 33 -17.41 9.94 1.64
N PRO A 34 -18.22 9.12 0.95
CA PRO A 34 -18.94 9.57 -0.24
C PRO A 34 -19.92 10.70 0.09
N VAL A 35 -20.03 11.69 -0.81
CA VAL A 35 -20.97 12.82 -0.67
C VAL A 35 -22.00 12.76 -1.80
N VAL A 36 -23.27 13.03 -1.50
CA VAL A 36 -24.37 13.02 -2.47
C VAL A 36 -24.87 14.44 -2.68
N SER A 37 -25.09 14.82 -3.95
CA SER A 37 -25.78 16.05 -4.34
C SER A 37 -26.72 15.76 -5.50
N GLY A 38 -28.02 15.84 -5.25
CA GLY A 38 -29.05 15.39 -6.18
C GLY A 38 -28.87 13.90 -6.51
N ASP A 39 -28.83 13.59 -7.81
CA ASP A 39 -28.64 12.22 -8.30
C ASP A 39 -27.16 11.84 -8.50
N THR A 40 -26.22 12.69 -8.07
CA THR A 40 -24.79 12.46 -8.24
C THR A 40 -24.11 12.13 -6.92
N LEU A 41 -23.32 11.06 -6.93
CA LEU A 41 -22.46 10.67 -5.83
C LEU A 41 -20.99 10.97 -6.17
N TYR A 42 -20.32 11.67 -5.26
CA TYR A 42 -18.92 12.06 -5.36
C TYR A 42 -18.09 11.24 -4.38
N ILE A 43 -16.97 10.71 -4.87
CA ILE A 43 -16.00 9.95 -4.08
C ILE A 43 -14.61 10.22 -4.63
N ASN A 44 -13.60 10.26 -3.76
CA ASN A 44 -12.21 10.33 -4.18
C ASN A 44 -11.40 9.17 -3.61
N GLY A 45 -10.53 8.63 -4.46
CA GLY A 45 -9.53 7.66 -4.07
C GLY A 45 -8.15 8.18 -4.40
N PHE A 46 -7.15 7.65 -3.71
CA PHE A 46 -5.75 7.86 -4.05
C PHE A 46 -5.13 6.54 -4.50
N GLY A 47 -4.26 6.63 -5.49
CA GLY A 47 -3.39 5.54 -5.90
C GLY A 47 -2.06 6.13 -6.29
N THR A 48 -0.97 5.65 -5.68
CA THR A 48 0.37 6.01 -6.13
C THR A 48 0.59 5.46 -7.55
N PRO A 49 1.43 6.09 -8.39
CA PRO A 49 1.77 5.54 -9.71
C PRO A 49 2.26 4.08 -9.64
N GLN A 50 2.92 3.69 -8.55
CA GLN A 50 3.42 2.34 -8.30
C GLN A 50 2.31 1.30 -8.15
N ASN A 51 1.09 1.71 -7.80
CA ASN A 51 -0.06 0.80 -7.71
C ASN A 51 -0.58 0.34 -9.08
N GLN A 52 -0.07 0.89 -10.19
CA GLN A 52 -0.44 0.42 -11.53
C GLN A 52 0.27 -0.90 -11.88
N PRO A 53 -0.41 -1.84 -12.58
CA PRO A 53 0.22 -3.06 -13.06
C PRO A 53 1.51 -2.77 -13.84
N GLY A 54 2.60 -3.42 -13.45
CA GLY A 54 3.92 -3.25 -14.08
C GLY A 54 4.69 -1.99 -13.65
N SER A 55 4.15 -1.15 -12.77
CA SER A 55 4.84 0.03 -12.22
C SER A 55 5.46 -0.21 -10.84
N GLN A 56 5.41 -1.45 -10.35
CA GLN A 56 6.04 -1.85 -9.10
C GLN A 56 7.57 -1.77 -9.24
N PRO A 57 8.28 -1.10 -8.33
CA PRO A 57 9.74 -1.06 -8.39
C PRO A 57 10.31 -2.47 -8.20
N ALA A 58 11.36 -2.78 -8.95
CA ALA A 58 12.11 -4.01 -8.71
C ALA A 58 12.83 -3.88 -7.37
N VAL A 59 12.43 -4.71 -6.40
CA VAL A 59 13.14 -4.85 -5.13
C VAL A 59 14.38 -5.70 -5.41
N GLU A 60 15.55 -5.14 -5.11
CA GLU A 60 16.81 -5.88 -5.25
C GLU A 60 16.89 -7.03 -4.25
N SER A 61 17.77 -8.02 -4.47
CA SER A 61 17.89 -9.14 -3.54
C SER A 61 18.51 -8.69 -2.21
N PHE A 62 18.18 -9.39 -1.11
CA PHE A 62 18.82 -9.11 0.18
C PHE A 62 20.35 -9.28 0.12
N GLU A 63 20.82 -10.24 -0.70
CA GLU A 63 22.25 -10.46 -0.91
C GLU A 63 22.95 -9.24 -1.56
N ASP A 64 22.29 -8.58 -2.52
CA ASP A 64 22.82 -7.38 -3.17
C ASP A 64 22.88 -6.19 -2.21
N ILE A 65 21.89 -6.08 -1.31
CA ILE A 65 21.90 -5.09 -0.23
C ILE A 65 23.05 -5.34 0.75
N VAL A 66 23.22 -6.59 1.20
CA VAL A 66 24.32 -6.97 2.11
C VAL A 66 25.67 -6.63 1.47
N ARG A 67 25.88 -6.97 0.19
CA ARG A 67 27.12 -6.64 -0.53
C ARG A 67 27.42 -5.14 -0.58
N ARG A 68 26.39 -4.28 -0.61
CA ARG A 68 26.54 -2.84 -0.82
C ARG A 68 26.56 -2.03 0.48
N TYR A 69 25.82 -2.44 1.49
CA TYR A 69 25.54 -1.63 2.68
C TYR A 69 25.90 -2.30 4.00
N ALA A 70 26.33 -3.55 4.01
CA ALA A 70 26.77 -4.19 5.24
C ALA A 70 28.03 -3.51 5.80
N ASP A 71 28.10 -3.41 7.12
CA ASP A 71 29.30 -3.00 7.83
C ASP A 71 30.38 -4.11 7.86
N ALA A 72 31.47 -3.86 8.59
CA ALA A 72 32.56 -4.81 8.74
C ALA A 72 32.16 -6.14 9.42
N THR A 73 30.99 -6.20 10.06
CA THR A 73 30.43 -7.41 10.69
C THR A 73 29.47 -8.17 9.78
N GLY A 74 29.18 -7.64 8.59
CA GLY A 74 28.19 -8.20 7.67
C GLY A 74 26.75 -7.77 7.98
N THR A 75 26.58 -6.76 8.84
CA THR A 75 25.25 -6.31 9.29
C THR A 75 24.78 -5.12 8.46
N VAL A 76 23.55 -5.20 7.94
CA VAL A 76 22.88 -4.07 7.29
C VAL A 76 22.04 -3.36 8.33
N THR A 77 22.29 -2.07 8.53
CA THR A 77 21.49 -1.23 9.44
C THR A 77 20.49 -0.39 8.66
N PHE A 78 19.33 -0.11 9.24
CA PHE A 78 18.33 0.76 8.62
C PHE A 78 18.90 2.14 8.27
N ALA A 79 19.82 2.66 9.11
CA ALA A 79 20.52 3.91 8.88
C ALA A 79 21.46 3.90 7.67
N SER A 80 22.02 2.73 7.31
CA SER A 80 22.95 2.58 6.18
C SER A 80 22.28 2.60 4.81
N LEU A 81 20.98 2.28 4.75
CA LEU A 81 20.23 2.24 3.48
C LEU A 81 19.99 3.64 2.91
N PRO A 82 19.85 3.83 1.59
CA PRO A 82 19.47 5.12 1.03
C PRO A 82 18.06 5.54 1.49
N ASN A 83 17.84 6.86 1.58
CA ASN A 83 16.50 7.41 1.79
C ASN A 83 15.64 7.19 0.53
N GLY A 84 14.58 6.39 0.64
CA GLY A 84 13.67 6.08 -0.48
C GLY A 84 12.38 5.38 -0.02
N ASN A 85 11.44 5.15 -0.95
CA ASN A 85 10.09 4.62 -0.66
C ASN A 85 10.09 3.30 0.12
N ALA A 86 11.11 2.45 -0.06
CA ALA A 86 11.27 1.18 0.64
C ALA A 86 11.45 1.31 2.16
N ARG A 87 11.90 2.47 2.66
CA ARG A 87 12.11 2.69 4.11
C ARG A 87 10.82 2.68 4.94
N SER A 88 9.65 2.77 4.32
CA SER A 88 8.39 2.89 5.06
C SER A 88 7.90 1.57 5.67
N TRP A 89 8.51 0.43 5.30
CA TRP A 89 8.04 -0.91 5.67
C TRP A 89 9.18 -1.90 5.99
N ILE A 90 10.37 -1.40 6.34
CA ILE A 90 11.56 -2.17 6.71
C ILE A 90 11.88 -1.86 8.18
N ASP A 91 12.49 -2.79 8.92
CA ASP A 91 12.74 -2.70 10.38
C ASP A 91 11.43 -2.71 11.19
N LEU A 92 10.62 -3.75 10.98
CA LEU A 92 9.29 -3.86 11.58
C LEU A 92 9.34 -4.11 13.09
N ASP A 93 10.44 -4.67 13.59
CA ASP A 93 10.66 -4.87 15.02
C ASP A 93 11.39 -3.70 15.70
N SER A 94 11.78 -2.68 14.92
CA SER A 94 12.45 -1.45 15.39
C SER A 94 13.78 -1.70 16.11
N ASN A 95 14.51 -2.75 15.71
CA ASN A 95 15.81 -3.09 16.28
C ASN A 95 16.98 -2.36 15.55
N GLY A 96 16.71 -1.69 14.44
CA GLY A 96 17.69 -0.91 13.66
C GLY A 96 18.55 -1.72 12.69
N VAL A 97 18.35 -3.04 12.63
CA VAL A 97 19.02 -4.02 11.77
C VAL A 97 18.01 -4.56 10.77
N VAL A 98 18.41 -4.68 9.51
CA VAL A 98 17.55 -5.22 8.46
C VAL A 98 17.81 -6.70 8.30
N SER A 99 16.80 -7.53 8.62
CA SER A 99 16.86 -8.97 8.41
C SER A 99 16.39 -9.36 7.01
N ALA A 100 16.81 -10.56 6.55
CA ALA A 100 16.33 -11.13 5.29
C ALA A 100 14.80 -11.33 5.28
N SER A 101 14.20 -11.64 6.43
CA SER A 101 12.76 -11.79 6.60
C SER A 101 11.99 -10.50 6.41
N GLU A 102 12.51 -9.38 6.92
CA GLU A 102 11.90 -8.06 6.72
C GLU A 102 12.11 -7.55 5.30
N TRP A 103 13.24 -7.90 4.68
CA TRP A 103 13.48 -7.58 3.28
C TRP A 103 12.53 -8.35 2.33
N ALA A 104 12.22 -9.61 2.64
CA ALA A 104 11.39 -10.46 1.78
C ALA A 104 9.91 -10.03 1.66
N ILE A 105 9.45 -9.14 2.53
CA ILE A 105 8.07 -8.60 2.54
C ILE A 105 7.99 -7.18 1.97
N SER A 106 9.12 -6.62 1.52
CA SER A 106 9.22 -5.27 0.93
C SER A 106 8.89 -5.22 -0.56
#